data_AF-A0A258NPB5-F1
#
_entry.id   AF-A0A258NPB5-F1
#
_cell.length_a   1.000
_cell.length_b   1.000
_cell.length_c   1.000
_cell.angle_alpha   90.00
_cell.angle_beta   90.00
_cell.angle_gamma   90.00
#
_symmetry.space_group_name_H-M   'P 1'
#
loop_
_entity.id
_entity.type
_entity.pdbx_description
1 polymer ?
#
loop_
_entity_poly.entity_id
_entity_poly.type
_entity_poly.pdbx_seq_one_letter_code
_entity_poly.pdbx_strand_id
1 'polypeptide(L)' 'MTISEFRSEGVTVAEWARARGFSPRLVYVVLGGERKCLRGQSYQIARELGMK' A
#
# COMPACT_ATOMS: atom_id res chain seq x y z
N MET A 1 7.54 2.68 -3.08
CA MET A 1 6.97 1.59 -3.89
C MET A 1 5.75 2.07 -4.67
N THR A 2 5.90 2.30 -5.98
CA THR A 2 4.80 2.72 -6.88
C THR A 2 4.14 1.51 -7.57
N ILE A 3 2.99 1.71 -8.23
CA ILE A 3 2.29 0.65 -8.99
C ILE A 3 3.21 -0.02 -10.04
N SER A 4 4.18 0.73 -10.56
CA SER A 4 5.18 0.25 -11.50
C SER A 4 6.17 -0.75 -10.87
N GLU A 5 6.55 -0.55 -9.61
CA GLU A 5 7.44 -1.47 -8.87
C GLU A 5 6.74 -2.80 -8.57
N PHE A 6 5.45 -2.77 -8.23
CA PHE A 6 4.64 -3.98 -8.09
C PHE A 6 4.61 -4.82 -9.38
N ARG A 7 4.45 -4.16 -10.53
CA ARG A 7 4.53 -4.84 -11.84
C ARG A 7 5.92 -5.40 -12.12
N SER A 8 6.98 -4.72 -11.69
CA SER A 8 8.37 -5.18 -11.89
C SER A 8 8.74 -6.37 -11.01
N GLU A 9 8.20 -6.46 -9.80
CA GLU A 9 8.38 -7.62 -8.92
C GLU A 9 7.43 -8.79 -9.25
N GLY A 10 6.45 -8.58 -10.13
CA GLY A 10 5.44 -9.58 -10.47
C GLY A 10 4.42 -9.83 -9.36
N VAL A 11 4.38 -8.96 -8.34
CA VAL A 11 3.47 -9.08 -7.20
C VAL A 11 2.37 -8.04 -7.32
N THR A 12 1.10 -8.46 -7.27
CA THR A 12 0.01 -7.49 -7.29
C THR A 12 -0.13 -6.75 -5.96
N VAL A 13 -0.65 -5.53 -5.98
CA VAL A 13 -0.98 -4.75 -4.76
C VAL A 13 -1.87 -5.57 -3.81
N ALA A 14 -2.76 -6.40 -4.36
CA ALA A 14 -3.64 -7.27 -3.59
C ALA A 14 -2.89 -8.42 -2.91
N GLU A 15 -1.94 -9.06 -3.59
CA GLU A 15 -1.09 -10.11 -3.00
C GLU A 15 -0.18 -9.55 -1.93
N TRP A 16 0.48 -8.42 -2.19
CA TRP A 16 1.30 -7.75 -1.20
C TRP A 16 0.49 -7.35 0.04
N ALA A 17 -0.72 -6.82 -0.17
CA ALA A 17 -1.62 -6.49 0.93
C ALA A 17 -1.98 -7.74 1.74
N ARG A 18 -2.40 -8.83 1.08
CA ARG A 18 -2.76 -10.09 1.75
C ARG A 18 -1.58 -10.71 2.51
N ALA A 19 -0.39 -10.71 1.92
CA ALA A 19 0.82 -11.23 2.54
C ALA A 19 1.18 -10.50 3.84
N ARG A 20 0.79 -9.22 3.95
CA ARG A 20 1.03 -8.37 5.13
C ARG A 20 -0.21 -8.22 6.02
N GLY A 21 -1.31 -8.90 5.72
CA GLY A 21 -2.57 -8.80 6.48
C GLY A 21 -3.36 -7.51 6.26
N PHE A 22 -3.05 -6.74 5.23
CA PHE A 22 -3.74 -5.51 4.87
C PHE A 22 -4.86 -5.75 3.84
N SER A 23 -5.86 -4.89 3.88
CA SER A 23 -6.91 -4.86 2.86
C SER A 23 -6.40 -4.22 1.57
N PRO A 24 -6.50 -4.89 0.40
CA PRO A 24 -6.06 -4.34 -0.89
C PRO A 24 -6.67 -2.98 -1.20
N ARG A 25 -7.97 -2.82 -0.90
CA ARG A 25 -8.70 -1.56 -1.06
C ARG A 25 -8.07 -0.42 -0.25
N LEU A 26 -7.58 -0.72 0.95
CA LEU A 26 -6.94 0.26 1.81
C LEU A 26 -5.56 0.67 1.27
N VAL A 27 -4.82 -0.27 0.67
CA VAL A 27 -3.56 0.02 -0.03
C VAL A 27 -3.78 0.90 -1.25
N TYR A 28 -4.82 0.63 -2.06
CA TYR A 28 -5.20 1.51 -3.17
C TYR A 28 -5.58 2.93 -2.72
N VAL A 29 -6.29 3.07 -1.61
CA VAL A 29 -6.64 4.39 -1.03
C VAL A 29 -5.39 5.14 -0.55
N VAL A 30 -4.41 4.43 0.04
CA VAL A 30 -3.13 5.01 0.46
C VAL A 30 -2.30 5.44 -0.76
N LEU A 31 -2.21 4.58 -1.78
CA LEU A 31 -1.55 4.89 -3.05
C LEU A 31 -2.21 6.08 -3.78
N GLY A 32 -3.54 6.20 -3.68
CA GLY A 32 -4.32 7.29 -4.28
C GLY A 32 -4.23 8.62 -3.53
N GLY A 33 -3.64 8.66 -2.33
CA GLY A 33 -3.42 9.90 -1.58
C GLY A 33 -4.70 10.58 -1.04
N GLU A 34 -5.88 9.96 -1.16
CA GLU A 34 -7.16 10.58 -0.80
C GLU A 34 -7.35 10.79 0.72
N ARG A 35 -6.56 10.11 1.56
CA ARG A 35 -6.62 10.29 3.01
C ARG A 35 -5.26 10.73 3.51
N LYS A 36 -5.25 11.80 4.33
CA LYS A 36 -4.11 12.07 5.21
C LYS A 36 -3.93 10.81 6.05
N CYS A 37 -2.91 10.01 5.75
CA CYS A 37 -2.63 8.69 6.33
C CYS A 37 -2.20 8.83 7.80
N LEU A 38 -3.03 9.49 8.62
CA LEU A 38 -2.62 10.10 9.88
C LEU A 38 -2.61 9.12 11.04
N ARG A 39 -3.41 8.04 11.01
CA ARG A 39 -3.44 6.98 12.04
C ARG A 39 -3.92 5.64 11.49
N GLY A 40 -3.48 4.54 12.13
CA GLY A 40 -3.96 3.17 11.87
C GLY A 40 -3.22 2.45 10.73
N GLN A 41 -3.89 1.51 10.07
CA GLN A 41 -3.32 0.65 9.02
C GLN A 41 -2.78 1.46 7.83
N SER A 42 -3.39 2.61 7.49
CA SER A 42 -2.92 3.47 6.40
C SER A 42 -1.51 4.03 6.63
N TYR A 43 -1.18 4.39 7.87
CA TYR A 43 0.17 4.85 8.23
C TYR A 43 1.18 3.71 8.16
N GLN A 44 0.80 2.51 8.63
CA GLN A 44 1.65 1.31 8.53
C GLN A 44 1.94 0.97 7.07
N ILE A 45 0.92 0.99 6.20
CA ILE A 45 1.07 0.75 4.76
C ILE A 45 1.95 1.83 4.11
N ALA A 46 1.74 3.11 4.40
CA ALA A 46 2.58 4.18 3.86
C ALA A 46 4.06 3.98 4.28
N ARG A 47 4.31 3.61 5.54
CA ARG A 47 5.65 3.32 6.05
C ARG A 47 6.28 2.11 5.36
N GLU A 48 5.52 1.03 5.18
CA GLU A 48 5.93 -0.20 4.49
C GLU A 48 6.21 0.03 3.00
N LEU A 49 5.44 0.93 2.36
CA LEU A 49 5.63 1.33 0.97
C LEU A 49 6.77 2.37 0.80
N GLY A 50 7.37 2.84 1.90
CA GLY A 50 8.43 3.86 1.88
C GLY A 50 7.93 5.25 1.47
N MET A 51 6.63 5.52 1.59
CA MET A 51 6.08 6.86 1.39
C MET A 51 6.41 7.69 2.63
N LYS A 52 7.23 8.73 2.45
CA LYS A 52 7.74 9.60 3.50
C LYS A 52 6.94 10.91 3.57
#